data_AF-A0A518REK7-F1
#
_entry.id   AF-A0A518REK7-F1
#
_cell.length_a   1.000
_cell.length_b   1.000
_cell.length_c   1.000
_cell.angle_alpha   90.00
_cell.angle_beta   90.00
_cell.angle_gamma   90.00
#
_symmetry.space_group_name_H-M   'P 1'
#
loop_
_entity.id
_entity.type
_entity.pdbx_description
1 polymer ?
#
loop_
_entity_poly.entity_id
_entity_poly.type
_entity_poly.pdbx_seq_one_letter_code
_entity_poly.pdbx_strand_id
1 'polypeptide(L)'
;MVESRKPEVEMGAQLNIKDAETVELARDLARQLGKSVTETIKEALEEKARKREAEIEEKIAAVREISRQFRAEMPPEWHGKTSKEIMDEIYDEDGLPK
;
A
#
# COMPACT_ATOMS: atom_id res chain seq x y z
N MET A 1 37.47 -31.17 -20.24
CA MET A 1 37.19 -29.74 -20.48
C MET A 1 36.35 -29.26 -19.32
N VAL A 2 36.95 -28.58 -18.35
CA VAL A 2 36.22 -27.99 -17.22
C VAL A 2 35.89 -26.57 -17.65
N GLU A 3 34.66 -26.34 -18.09
CA GLU A 3 34.13 -24.99 -18.28
C GLU A 3 34.12 -24.29 -16.92
N SER A 4 35.12 -23.43 -16.73
CA SER A 4 35.14 -22.49 -15.61
C SER A 4 33.99 -21.51 -15.82
N ARG A 5 32.91 -21.67 -15.04
CA ARG A 5 31.90 -20.61 -14.88
C ARG A 5 32.63 -19.36 -14.38
N LYS A 6 32.69 -18.34 -15.22
CA LYS A 6 33.13 -17.01 -14.82
C LYS A 6 32.24 -16.52 -13.68
N PRO A 7 32.77 -15.85 -12.64
CA PRO A 7 31.96 -15.26 -11.60
C PRO A 7 31.02 -14.23 -12.23
N GLU A 8 29.73 -14.36 -11.92
CA GLU A 8 28.67 -13.41 -12.26
C GLU A 8 29.04 -12.09 -11.56
N VAL A 9 29.53 -11.12 -12.33
CA VAL A 9 29.84 -9.79 -11.80
C VAL A 9 28.52 -9.20 -11.30
N GLU A 10 28.47 -8.86 -10.02
CA GLU A 10 27.40 -8.06 -9.39
C GLU A 10 27.08 -6.88 -10.33
N MET A 11 25.98 -6.96 -11.08
CA MET A 11 25.61 -5.87 -11.99
C MET A 11 25.17 -4.68 -11.15
N GLY A 12 26.09 -3.75 -10.91
CA GLY A 12 25.76 -2.44 -10.36
C GLY A 12 24.67 -1.79 -11.23
N ALA A 13 23.51 -1.51 -10.64
CA ALA A 13 22.44 -0.81 -11.33
C ALA A 13 22.73 0.69 -11.39
N GLN A 14 22.60 1.30 -12.57
CA GLN A 14 22.79 2.74 -12.75
C GLN A 14 21.45 3.46 -12.80
N LEU A 15 21.24 4.41 -11.88
CA LEU A 15 20.11 5.34 -11.92
C LEU A 15 20.56 6.66 -12.56
N ASN A 16 19.96 7.03 -13.70
CA ASN A 16 20.23 8.30 -14.37
C ASN A 16 19.03 9.24 -14.22
N ILE A 17 19.25 10.42 -13.63
CA ILE A 17 18.25 11.47 -13.45
C ILE A 17 18.65 12.65 -14.32
N LYS A 18 17.80 13.03 -15.28
CA LYS A 18 18.03 14.15 -16.20
C LYS A 18 17.56 15.49 -15.64
N ASP A 19 16.72 15.45 -14.62
CA ASP A 19 16.19 16.64 -13.97
C ASP A 19 17.23 17.23 -13.01
N ALA A 20 17.67 18.45 -13.29
CA ALA A 20 18.75 19.10 -12.55
C ALA A 20 18.34 19.43 -11.10
N GLU A 21 17.09 19.85 -10.89
CA GLU A 21 16.56 20.18 -9.57
C GLU A 21 16.57 18.94 -8.65
N THR A 22 16.13 17.79 -9.16
CA THR A 22 16.15 16.53 -8.42
C THR A 22 17.58 16.11 -8.04
N VAL A 23 18.54 16.29 -8.96
CA VAL A 23 19.96 15.96 -8.69
C VAL A 23 20.52 16.85 -7.59
N GLU A 24 20.27 18.16 -7.65
CA GLU A 24 20.72 19.09 -6.61
C GLU A 24 20.04 18.82 -5.28
N LEU A 25 18.72 18.55 -5.26
CA LEU A 25 18.00 18.18 -4.04
C LEU A 25 18.60 16.93 -3.37
N ALA A 26 18.91 15.89 -4.16
CA ALA A 26 19.51 14.67 -3.64
C ALA A 26 20.92 14.91 -3.07
N ARG A 27 21.72 15.76 -3.75
CA ARG A 27 23.06 16.15 -3.29
C ARG A 27 22.99 16.97 -2.02
N ASP A 28 22.10 17.94 -1.95
CA ASP A 28 21.94 18.84 -0.81
C ASP A 28 21.52 18.07 0.43
N LEU A 29 20.54 17.19 0.30
CA LEU A 29 20.12 16.32 1.38
C LEU A 29 21.26 15.39 1.84
N ALA A 30 21.99 14.78 0.89
CA ALA A 30 23.13 13.93 1.22
C ALA A 30 24.23 14.67 1.98
N ARG A 31 24.53 15.93 1.59
CA ARG A 31 25.48 16.79 2.30
C ARG A 31 25.02 17.10 3.72
N GLN A 32 23.74 17.44 3.91
CA GLN A 32 23.17 17.73 5.23
C GLN A 32 23.21 16.52 6.17
N LEU A 33 23.00 15.31 5.62
CA LEU A 33 23.01 14.06 6.38
C LEU A 33 24.42 13.46 6.56
N GLY A 34 25.43 13.99 5.87
CA GLY A 34 26.79 13.44 5.89
C GLY A 34 26.90 12.06 5.22
N LYS A 35 26.02 11.75 4.26
CA LYS A 35 25.90 10.44 3.60
C LYS A 35 26.22 10.52 2.11
N SER A 36 26.37 9.36 1.48
CA SER A 36 26.44 9.31 0.01
C SER A 36 25.06 9.63 -0.61
N VAL A 37 25.05 10.15 -1.84
CA VAL A 37 23.80 10.41 -2.57
C VAL A 37 22.99 9.13 -2.74
N THR A 38 23.65 8.00 -3.03
CA THR A 38 23.00 6.69 -3.17
C THR A 38 22.33 6.23 -1.87
N GLU A 39 23.03 6.32 -0.74
CA GLU A 39 22.49 5.95 0.57
C GLU A 39 21.31 6.84 0.96
N THR A 40 21.44 8.15 0.71
CA THR A 40 20.39 9.12 0.97
C THR A 40 19.13 8.83 0.15
N ILE A 41 19.28 8.56 -1.15
CA ILE A 41 18.15 8.21 -2.02
C ILE A 41 17.51 6.90 -1.56
N LYS A 42 18.32 5.88 -1.23
CA LYS A 42 17.82 4.60 -0.73
C LYS A 42 16.97 4.79 0.52
N GLU A 43 17.49 5.49 1.53
CA GLU A 43 16.77 5.72 2.78
C GLU A 43 15.49 6.51 2.58
N ALA A 44 15.51 7.56 1.73
CA ALA A 44 14.32 8.35 1.43
C ALA A 44 13.23 7.52 0.74
N LEU A 45 13.61 6.62 -0.18
CA LEU A 45 12.68 5.71 -0.84
C LEU A 45 12.11 4.67 0.14
N GLU A 46 12.95 4.07 0.98
CA GLU A 46 12.52 3.12 2.00
C GLU A 46 11.59 3.77 3.04
N GLU A 47 11.90 4.99 3.48
CA GLU A 47 11.03 5.73 4.40
C GLU A 47 9.66 6.01 3.77
N LYS A 48 9.63 6.44 2.50
CA LYS A 48 8.39 6.70 1.80
C LYS A 48 7.57 5.43 1.58
N ALA A 49 8.24 4.30 1.29
CA ALA A 49 7.59 3.00 1.19
C ALA A 49 6.97 2.57 2.53
N ARG A 50 7.73 2.65 3.63
CA ARG A 50 7.23 2.34 4.98
C ARG A 50 6.03 3.20 5.38
N LYS A 51 6.10 4.51 5.13
CA LYS A 51 4.98 5.44 5.38
C LYS A 51 3.74 5.03 4.59
N ARG A 52 3.92 4.68 3.31
CA ARG A 52 2.82 4.24 2.45
C ARG A 52 2.19 2.94 2.93
N GLU A 53 2.99 1.98 3.38
CA GLU A 53 2.50 0.72 3.93
C GLU A 53 1.70 0.96 5.22
N ALA A 54 2.22 1.77 6.14
CA ALA A 54 1.51 2.16 7.36
C ALA A 54 0.16 2.86 7.08
N GLU A 55 0.11 3.78 6.10
CA GLU A 55 -1.14 4.42 5.67
C GLU A 55 -2.18 3.40 5.16
N ILE A 56 -1.72 2.37 4.44
CA ILE A 56 -2.61 1.31 3.92
C ILE A 56 -3.11 0.45 5.07
N GLU A 57 -2.25 0.06 6.00
CA GLU A 57 -2.62 -0.71 7.18
C GLU A 57 -3.63 0.03 8.05
N GLU A 58 -3.43 1.34 8.27
CA GLU A 58 -4.36 2.19 9.02
C GLU A 58 -5.74 2.23 8.35
N LYS A 59 -5.78 2.40 7.02
CA LYS A 59 -7.04 2.38 6.26
C LYS A 59 -7.74 1.02 6.35
N ILE A 60 -6.99 -0.08 6.25
CA ILE A 60 -7.53 -1.43 6.41
C ILE A 60 -8.08 -1.62 7.82
N ALA A 61 -7.37 -1.15 8.84
CA ALA A 61 -7.81 -1.22 10.23
C ALA A 61 -9.11 -0.42 10.44
N ALA A 62 -9.21 0.78 9.88
CA ALA A 62 -10.42 1.60 9.92
C ALA A 62 -11.61 0.91 9.23
N VAL A 63 -11.43 0.36 8.04
CA VAL A 63 -12.47 -0.39 7.33
C VAL A 63 -12.93 -1.62 8.13
N ARG A 64 -11.99 -2.35 8.74
CA ARG A 64 -12.31 -3.50 9.60
C ARG A 64 -13.11 -3.08 10.82
N GLU A 65 -12.78 -1.96 11.44
CA GLU A 65 -13.53 -1.44 12.59
C GLU A 65 -14.95 -1.05 12.20
N ILE A 66 -15.11 -0.28 11.12
CA ILE A 66 -16.43 0.07 10.58
C ILE A 66 -17.25 -1.20 10.27
N SER A 67 -16.62 -2.20 9.66
CA SER A 67 -17.30 -3.48 9.35
C SER A 67 -17.72 -4.25 10.61
N ARG A 68 -16.91 -4.17 11.69
CA ARG A 68 -17.27 -4.77 12.98
C ARG A 68 -18.46 -4.05 13.61
N GLN A 69 -18.44 -2.72 13.63
CA GLN A 69 -19.52 -1.89 14.17
C GLN A 69 -20.82 -2.12 13.40
N PHE A 70 -20.77 -2.06 12.07
CA PHE A 70 -21.92 -2.36 11.22
C PHE A 70 -22.51 -3.74 11.51
N ARG A 71 -21.67 -4.77 11.68
CA ARG A 71 -22.14 -6.12 12.01
C ARG A 71 -22.74 -6.19 13.42
N ALA A 72 -22.23 -5.44 14.40
CA ALA A 72 -22.76 -5.41 15.75
C ALA A 72 -24.11 -4.69 15.86
N GLU A 73 -24.35 -3.69 15.00
CA GLU A 73 -25.60 -2.92 14.94
C GLU A 73 -26.66 -3.55 14.04
N MET A 74 -26.28 -4.50 13.17
CA MET A 74 -27.22 -5.22 12.31
C MET A 74 -28.18 -6.09 13.12
N PRO A 75 -29.46 -6.17 12.69
CA PRO A 75 -30.43 -7.09 13.29
C PRO A 75 -29.96 -8.55 13.23
N PRO A 76 -30.10 -9.34 14.31
CA PRO A 76 -29.69 -10.74 14.34
C PRO A 76 -30.29 -11.61 13.23
N GLU A 77 -31.52 -11.31 12.84
CA GLU A 77 -32.27 -11.96 11.77
C GLU A 77 -31.63 -11.78 10.38
N TRP A 78 -30.75 -10.79 10.20
CA TRP A 78 -30.05 -10.52 8.95
C TRP A 78 -28.65 -11.11 8.93
N HIS A 79 -28.17 -11.69 10.03
CA HIS A 79 -26.89 -12.37 10.05
C HIS A 79 -26.90 -13.60 9.14
N GLY A 80 -25.91 -13.67 8.23
CA GLY A 80 -25.77 -14.78 7.29
C GLY A 80 -26.66 -14.67 6.04
N LYS A 81 -27.54 -13.67 5.96
CA LYS A 81 -28.30 -13.36 4.76
C LYS A 81 -27.49 -12.49 3.81
N THR A 82 -27.65 -12.74 2.53
CA THR A 82 -27.17 -11.86 1.47
C THR A 82 -28.04 -10.59 1.40
N SER A 83 -27.50 -9.52 0.82
CA SER A 83 -28.26 -8.29 0.62
C SER A 83 -29.56 -8.53 -0.14
N LYS A 84 -29.59 -9.49 -1.07
CA LYS A 84 -30.80 -9.83 -1.84
C LYS A 84 -31.87 -10.45 -0.95
N GLU A 85 -31.52 -11.43 -0.12
CA GLU A 85 -32.47 -12.08 0.80
C GLU A 85 -33.05 -11.09 1.80
N ILE A 86 -32.25 -10.15 2.29
CA ILE A 86 -32.73 -9.06 3.16
C ILE A 86 -33.71 -8.14 2.42
N MET A 87 -33.42 -7.79 1.16
CA MET A 87 -34.30 -6.95 0.34
C MET A 87 -35.62 -7.67 0.01
N ASP A 88 -35.57 -8.96 -0.32
CA ASP A 88 -36.76 -9.77 -0.63
C ASP A 88 -37.69 -9.92 0.61
N GLU A 89 -37.15 -9.78 1.82
CA GLU A 89 -37.93 -9.77 3.07
C GLU A 89 -38.59 -8.42 3.38
N ILE A 90 -37.93 -7.32 3.04
CA ILE A 90 -38.40 -5.96 3.34
C ILE A 90 -39.35 -5.43 2.24
N TYR A 91 -39.12 -5.83 0.99
CA TYR A 91 -39.85 -5.33 -0.17
C TYR A 91 -40.65 -6.43 -0.87
N ASP A 92 -41.76 -6.06 -1.52
CA ASP A 92 -42.55 -6.93 -2.39
C ASP A 92 -42.04 -6.95 -3.85
N GLU A 93 -42.73 -7.69 -4.72
CA GLU A 93 -42.32 -7.87 -6.12
C GLU A 93 -42.38 -6.57 -6.94
N ASP A 94 -43.13 -5.56 -6.48
CA ASP A 94 -43.21 -4.23 -7.08
C ASP A 94 -42.20 -3.25 -6.44
N GLY A 95 -41.42 -3.71 -5.47
CA GLY A 95 -40.39 -2.92 -4.77
C GLY A 95 -40.94 -2.01 -3.67
N LEU A 96 -42.17 -2.24 -3.21
CA LEU A 96 -42.78 -1.50 -2.09
C LEU A 96 -42.48 -2.19 -0.75
N PRO A 97 -42.32 -1.44 0.35
CA PRO A 97 -42.16 -2.04 1.67
C PRO A 97 -43.39 -2.89 2.04
N LYS A 98 -43.13 -4.10 2.53
CA LYS A 98 -44.16 -4.99 3.09
C LYS A 98 -44.69 -4.49 4.43
#